data_AF-A0A0F3GX11-F1
#
_entry.id   AF-A0A0F3GX11-F1
#
_cell.length_a   1.000
_cell.length_b   1.000
_cell.length_c   1.000
_cell.angle_alpha   90.00
_cell.angle_beta   90.00
_cell.angle_gamma   90.00
#
_symmetry.space_group_name_H-M   'P 1'
#
loop_
_entity.id
_entity.type
_entity.pdbx_description
1 polymer ?
#
loop_
_entity_poly.entity_id
_entity_poly.type
_entity_poly.pdbx_seq_one_letter_code
_entity_poly.pdbx_strand_id
1 'polypeptide(L)'
;MQLKKSREKLRKEFDTTVDLLAWPFGIYDDHLIARAREAGYVAAFSIERHNVGNADNIMALPRYLLSNSNQGKAFEAILTGGSP
;
A
#
# COMPACT_ATOMS: atom_id res chain seq x y z
N MET A 1 13.35 3.80 -15.19
CA MET A 1 12.01 3.39 -14.70
C MET A 1 11.56 4.28 -13.55
N GLN A 2 10.26 4.60 -13.47
CA GLN A 2 9.67 5.53 -12.48
C GLN A 2 9.90 5.10 -11.02
N LEU A 3 9.71 3.81 -10.70
CA LEU A 3 9.86 3.25 -9.34
C LEU A 3 11.22 3.53 -8.69
N LYS A 4 12.30 3.40 -9.46
CA LYS A 4 13.67 3.67 -9.00
C LYS A 4 13.93 5.16 -8.83
N LYS A 5 13.49 5.98 -9.79
CA LYS A 5 13.69 7.44 -9.78
C LYS A 5 13.00 8.10 -8.59
N SER A 6 11.74 7.76 -8.31
CA SER A 6 11.01 8.34 -7.17
C SER A 6 11.67 7.95 -5.84
N ARG A 7 12.05 6.68 -5.69
CA ARG A 7 12.75 6.15 -4.52
C ARG A 7 14.07 6.87 -4.26
N GLU A 8 14.93 6.96 -5.26
CA GLU A 8 16.25 7.61 -5.13
C GLU A 8 16.11 9.09 -4.78
N LYS A 9 15.12 9.78 -5.36
CA LYS A 9 14.84 11.18 -5.00
C LYS A 9 14.43 11.28 -3.53
N LEU A 10 13.43 10.52 -3.09
CA LEU A 10 12.96 10.56 -1.69
C LEU A 10 14.07 10.21 -0.71
N ARG A 11 14.88 9.17 -0.99
CA ARG A 11 16.03 8.81 -0.16
C ARG A 11 17.02 9.96 -0.02
N LYS A 12 17.31 10.68 -1.09
CA LYS A 12 18.24 11.81 -1.10
C LYS A 12 17.71 13.01 -0.31
N GLU A 13 16.44 13.37 -0.52
CA GLU A 13 15.86 14.58 0.09
C GLU A 13 15.56 14.40 1.58
N PHE A 14 15.27 13.18 2.02
CA PHE A 14 14.90 12.89 3.41
C PHE A 14 15.97 12.15 4.21
N ASP A 15 17.12 11.86 3.60
CA ASP A 15 18.23 11.08 4.19
C ASP A 15 17.74 9.81 4.93
N THR A 16 16.82 9.09 4.30
CA THR A 16 16.16 7.93 4.91
C THR A 16 15.96 6.79 3.92
N THR A 17 15.65 5.62 4.44
CA THR A 17 15.26 4.47 3.63
C THR A 17 13.85 4.64 3.08
N VAL A 18 13.67 4.29 1.81
CA VAL A 18 12.37 4.30 1.14
C VAL A 18 12.20 2.91 0.54
N ASP A 19 11.49 2.05 1.24
CA ASP A 19 11.33 0.62 0.93
C ASP A 19 9.86 0.19 0.90
N LEU A 20 8.93 1.10 1.21
CA LEU A 20 7.49 0.91 1.09
C LEU A 20 6.93 1.68 -0.10
N LEU A 21 5.95 1.07 -0.79
CA LEU A 21 5.27 1.64 -1.94
C LEU A 21 3.75 1.65 -1.73
N ALA A 22 3.06 2.68 -2.20
CA ALA A 22 1.60 2.64 -2.35
C ALA A 22 1.25 2.58 -3.84
N TRP A 23 0.50 1.56 -4.26
CA TRP A 23 0.07 1.45 -5.65
C TRP A 23 -0.91 2.58 -5.99
N PRO A 24 -0.65 3.38 -7.03
CA PRO A 24 -1.57 4.41 -7.47
C PRO A 24 -2.94 3.78 -7.81
N PHE A 25 -3.99 4.26 -7.15
CA PHE A 25 -5.36 3.72 -7.27
C PHE A 25 -5.48 2.22 -6.95
N GLY A 26 -4.50 1.63 -6.26
CA GLY A 26 -4.44 0.19 -6.03
C GLY A 26 -4.21 -0.66 -7.28
N ILE A 27 -3.75 -0.06 -8.39
CA ILE A 27 -3.53 -0.77 -9.64
C ILE A 27 -2.15 -1.42 -9.63
N TYR A 28 -2.11 -2.74 -9.77
CA TYR A 28 -0.89 -3.53 -9.84
C TYR A 28 -1.12 -4.82 -10.65
N ASP A 29 -0.03 -5.44 -11.08
CA ASP A 29 0.02 -6.79 -11.64
C ASP A 29 1.36 -7.45 -11.25
N ASP A 30 1.54 -8.72 -11.62
CA ASP A 30 2.77 -9.46 -11.30
C ASP A 30 4.02 -8.83 -11.92
N HIS A 31 3.89 -8.20 -13.09
CA HIS A 31 5.00 -7.51 -13.74
C HIS A 31 5.44 -6.29 -12.93
N LEU A 32 4.50 -5.44 -12.51
CA LEU A 32 4.75 -4.26 -11.69
C LEU A 32 5.32 -4.65 -10.33
N ILE A 33 4.80 -5.71 -9.70
CA ILE A 33 5.33 -6.25 -8.45
C ILE A 33 6.80 -6.67 -8.62
N ALA A 34 7.13 -7.41 -9.67
CA ALA A 34 8.51 -7.83 -9.94
C ALA A 34 9.44 -6.61 -10.10
N ARG A 35 8.99 -5.60 -10.85
CA ARG A 35 9.73 -4.35 -11.04
C ARG A 35 9.91 -3.54 -9.75
N ALA A 36 8.93 -3.57 -8.84
CA ALA A 36 9.04 -2.92 -7.53
C ALA A 36 10.07 -3.63 -6.64
N ARG A 37 10.08 -4.96 -6.62
CA ARG A 37 11.10 -5.74 -5.90
C ARG A 37 12.50 -5.43 -6.42
N GLU A 38 12.69 -5.41 -7.74
CA GLU A 38 13.98 -5.05 -8.36
C GLU A 38 14.43 -3.62 -8.03
N ALA A 39 13.49 -2.69 -7.82
CA ALA A 39 13.79 -1.33 -7.39
C ALA A 39 14.15 -1.22 -5.89
N GLY A 40 13.99 -2.31 -5.13
CA GLY A 40 14.32 -2.40 -3.71
C GLY A 40 13.17 -2.06 -2.76
N TYR A 41 11.91 -2.20 -3.19
CA TYR A 41 10.76 -2.16 -2.29
C TYR A 41 10.55 -3.53 -1.63
N VAL A 42 10.26 -3.53 -0.33
CA VAL A 42 10.07 -4.74 0.49
C VAL A 42 8.60 -5.06 0.74
N ALA A 43 7.74 -4.05 0.67
CA ALA A 43 6.29 -4.20 0.76
C ALA A 43 5.58 -3.10 -0.05
N ALA A 44 4.34 -3.35 -0.42
CA ALA A 44 3.51 -2.34 -1.06
C ALA A 44 2.04 -2.45 -0.65
N PHE A 45 1.32 -1.34 -0.74
CA PHE A 45 -0.07 -1.23 -0.30
C PHE A 45 -1.05 -1.10 -1.46
N SER A 46 -2.11 -1.90 -1.42
CA SER A 46 -3.29 -1.80 -2.29
C SER A 46 -4.39 -0.95 -1.62
N ILE A 47 -5.64 -1.06 -2.12
CA ILE A 47 -6.85 -0.47 -1.54
C ILE A 47 -7.97 -1.50 -1.36
N GLU A 48 -7.61 -2.78 -1.22
CA GLU A 48 -8.56 -3.85 -0.91
C GLU A 48 -9.14 -3.65 0.50
N ARG A 49 -10.46 -3.82 0.63
CA ARG A 49 -11.24 -3.36 1.79
C ARG A 49 -11.36 -4.44 2.88
N HIS A 50 -10.24 -4.87 3.43
CA HIS A 50 -10.21 -5.78 4.57
C HIS A 50 -8.95 -5.58 5.43
N ASN A 51 -8.93 -6.21 6.61
CA ASN A 51 -7.74 -6.22 7.46
C ASN A 51 -6.66 -7.11 6.86
N VAL A 52 -5.40 -6.69 7.04
CA VAL A 52 -4.24 -7.49 6.64
C VAL A 52 -4.22 -8.80 7.41
N GLY A 53 -4.00 -9.91 6.70
CA GLY A 53 -3.77 -11.24 7.24
C GLY A 53 -2.56 -11.92 6.61
N ASN A 54 -2.18 -13.08 7.15
CA ASN A 54 -0.98 -13.82 6.70
C ASN A 54 -1.07 -14.36 5.26
N ALA A 55 -2.28 -14.43 4.69
CA ALA A 55 -2.49 -14.87 3.32
C ALA A 55 -2.26 -13.76 2.28
N ASP A 56 -2.16 -12.50 2.73
CA ASP A 56 -2.02 -11.37 1.81
C ASP A 56 -0.62 -11.30 1.22
N ASN A 57 -0.57 -10.90 -0.05
CA ASN A 57 0.70 -10.63 -0.69
C ASN A 57 1.33 -9.39 -0.06
N ILE A 58 2.54 -9.52 0.49
CA ILE A 58 3.29 -8.40 1.08
C ILE A 58 3.52 -7.23 0.11
N MET A 59 3.46 -7.50 -1.20
CA MET A 59 3.53 -6.47 -2.25
C MET A 59 2.16 -5.92 -2.66
N ALA A 60 1.09 -6.22 -1.93
CA ALA A 60 -0.26 -5.73 -2.16
C ALA A 60 -1.11 -5.71 -0.87
N LEU A 61 -0.52 -5.25 0.24
CA LEU A 61 -1.19 -5.20 1.54
C LEU A 61 -2.50 -4.38 1.48
N PRO A 62 -3.65 -4.93 1.92
CA PRO A 62 -4.95 -4.26 1.86
C PRO A 62 -4.99 -3.01 2.73
N ARG A 63 -5.79 -2.03 2.29
CA ARG A 63 -6.09 -0.81 3.06
C ARG A 63 -7.50 -0.33 2.75
N TYR A 64 -8.17 0.17 3.77
CA TYR A 64 -9.44 0.86 3.60
C TYR A 64 -9.19 2.26 3.01
N LEU A 65 -9.90 2.57 1.92
CA LEU A 65 -10.02 3.94 1.47
C LEU A 65 -11.02 4.67 2.39
N LEU A 66 -10.51 5.61 3.17
CA LEU A 66 -11.35 6.42 4.05
C LEU A 66 -12.03 7.54 3.27
N SER A 67 -13.29 7.76 3.60
CA SER A 67 -14.13 8.84 3.07
C SER A 67 -14.88 9.52 4.22
N ASN A 68 -15.49 10.66 3.93
CA ASN A 68 -16.24 11.41 4.94
C ASN A 68 -17.45 10.65 5.52
N SER A 69 -17.93 9.58 4.87
CA SER A 69 -19.01 8.74 5.41
C SER A 69 -18.53 7.73 6.46
N ASN A 70 -17.22 7.50 6.58
CA ASN A 70 -16.65 6.58 7.56
C ASN A 70 -16.54 7.26 8.92
N GLN A 71 -17.67 7.42 9.60
CA GLN A 71 -17.78 8.03 10.94
C GLN A 71 -18.59 7.13 11.88
N GLY A 72 -18.40 7.32 13.19
CA GLY A 72 -19.10 6.55 14.23
C GLY A 72 -19.00 5.04 14.01
N LYS A 73 -20.14 4.35 14.03
CA LYS A 73 -20.22 2.89 13.82
C LYS A 73 -19.60 2.42 12.51
N ALA A 74 -19.66 3.22 11.45
CA ALA A 74 -19.06 2.85 10.16
C ALA A 74 -17.51 2.87 10.22
N PHE A 75 -16.93 3.75 11.04
CA PHE A 75 -15.50 3.75 11.32
C PHE A 75 -15.11 2.63 12.27
N GLU A 76 -15.90 2.38 13.32
CA GLU A 76 -15.69 1.25 14.24
C GLU A 76 -15.68 -0.10 13.49
N ALA A 77 -16.60 -0.29 12.53
CA ALA A 77 -16.65 -1.48 11.70
C ALA A 77 -15.34 -1.70 10.92
N ILE A 78 -14.73 -0.64 10.40
CA ILE A 78 -13.43 -0.72 9.71
C ILE A 78 -12.34 -1.22 10.66
N LEU A 79 -12.31 -0.73 11.90
CA LEU A 79 -11.30 -1.13 12.90
C LEU A 79 -11.43 -2.62 13.27
N THR A 80 -12.66 -3.12 13.39
CA THR A 80 -12.91 -4.53 13.73
C THR A 80 -12.81 -5.47 12.53
N GLY A 81 -12.52 -4.97 11.32
CA GLY A 81 -12.53 -5.78 10.09
C GLY A 81 -13.93 -6.21 9.64
N GLY A 82 -14.97 -5.52 10.12
CA GLY A 82 -16.35 -5.74 9.73
C GLY A 82 -16.71 -5.02 8.43
N SER A 83 -17.62 -5.62 7.66
CA SER A 83 -18.35 -4.88 6.63
C SER A 83 -19.37 -3.96 7.31
N PRO A 84 -19.42 -2.65 6.99
CA PRO A 84 -20.50 -1.76 7.45
C PRO A 84 -21.86 -2.21 6.93
#